data_AF-A0A7V8VRY7-F1
#
_entry.id   AF-A0A7V8VRY7-F1
#
_cell.length_a   1.000
_cell.length_b   1.000
_cell.length_c   1.000
_cell.angle_alpha   90.00
_cell.angle_beta   90.00
_cell.angle_gamma   90.00
#
_symmetry.space_group_name_H-M   'P 1'
#
loop_
_entity.id
_entity.type
_entity.pdbx_description
1 polymer ?
#
loop_
_entity_poly.entity_id
_entity_poly.type
_entity_poly.pdbx_seq_one_letter_code
_entity_poly.pdbx_strand_id
1 'polypeptide(L)'
;MQTGIQDWTEALMTSLAAALALFLAAIPRIIGFLLVIIIGWLIASALAKAVGAILRRVDFDGLARRSGFSDFVHKTGVHTDASGFIAGVTKWFIRLIVLVVAFDVLGLPAVSAVLQELLLWLPNLVVALVVLVIGGLVAGAVSGLVRGATAEADLGNPDLLAKLASATIWAFAIIVAVNQLGIATTLVNTLFMATVFALALALGLAFGLGGRETAGEIVRNWYNRGRAAAPRMANAMEAATDQARAQERERVPANQPIKAPIIDETEETRIGIEPRDRRGDLR
;
A
#
# COMPACT_ATOMS: atom_id res chain seq x y z
N MET A 1 -33.04 0.76 -64.99
CA MET A 1 -32.75 0.08 -63.72
C MET A 1 -32.65 -1.43 -63.98
N GLN A 2 -31.44 -1.92 -64.27
CA GLN A 2 -31.05 -3.32 -64.09
C GLN A 2 -29.53 -3.34 -63.91
N THR A 3 -29.05 -3.09 -62.68
CA THR A 3 -27.67 -3.43 -62.26
C THR A 3 -27.63 -4.92 -62.02
N GLY A 4 -27.83 -5.66 -63.11
CA GLY A 4 -27.82 -7.12 -63.13
C GLY A 4 -26.43 -7.60 -62.81
N ILE A 5 -26.39 -8.62 -61.97
CA ILE A 5 -25.18 -9.20 -61.42
C ILE A 5 -24.55 -10.07 -62.51
N GLN A 6 -23.92 -9.44 -63.51
CA GLN A 6 -23.40 -10.12 -64.70
C GLN A 6 -22.00 -10.70 -64.48
N ASP A 7 -21.23 -10.17 -63.53
CA ASP A 7 -19.80 -10.53 -63.39
C ASP A 7 -19.48 -11.25 -62.08
N TRP A 8 -20.38 -12.12 -61.60
CA TRP A 8 -20.10 -13.00 -60.46
C TRP A 8 -18.78 -13.78 -60.63
N THR A 9 -18.47 -14.16 -61.87
CA THR A 9 -17.23 -14.84 -62.22
C THR A 9 -16.01 -13.94 -61.99
N GLU A 10 -16.08 -12.66 -62.37
CA GLU A 10 -14.98 -11.71 -62.12
C GLU A 10 -14.83 -11.42 -60.63
N ALA A 11 -15.93 -11.28 -59.89
CA ALA A 11 -15.89 -11.11 -58.44
C ALA A 11 -15.24 -12.32 -57.73
N LEU A 12 -15.56 -13.54 -58.17
CA LEU A 12 -14.95 -14.77 -57.66
C LEU A 12 -13.47 -14.86 -58.02
N MET A 13 -13.11 -14.60 -59.28
CA MET A 13 -11.72 -14.65 -59.75
C MET A 13 -10.87 -13.57 -59.08
N THR A 14 -11.41 -12.38 -58.86
CA THR A 14 -10.75 -11.29 -58.12
C THR A 14 -10.53 -11.70 -56.66
N SER A 15 -11.54 -12.29 -56.01
CA SER A 15 -11.42 -12.76 -54.63
C SER A 15 -10.41 -13.90 -54.51
N LEU A 16 -10.40 -14.84 -55.45
CA LEU A 16 -9.43 -15.94 -55.49
C LEU A 16 -8.01 -15.45 -55.75
N ALA A 17 -7.84 -14.54 -56.73
CA ALA A 17 -6.54 -13.94 -57.02
C ALA A 17 -6.01 -13.15 -55.82
N ALA A 18 -6.88 -12.39 -55.14
CA ALA A 18 -6.52 -11.68 -53.91
C ALA A 18 -6.14 -12.66 -52.77
N ALA A 19 -6.90 -13.75 -52.59
CA ALA A 19 -6.58 -14.78 -51.60
C ALA A 19 -5.25 -15.48 -51.90
N LEU A 20 -4.98 -15.79 -53.17
CA LEU A 20 -3.72 -16.40 -53.61
C LEU A 20 -2.55 -15.43 -53.44
N ALA A 21 -2.73 -14.15 -53.77
CA ALA A 21 -1.73 -13.12 -53.54
C ALA A 21 -1.40 -12.97 -52.05
N LEU A 22 -2.41 -13.00 -51.18
CA LEU A 22 -2.22 -12.98 -49.72
C LEU A 22 -1.45 -14.22 -49.24
N PHE A 23 -1.78 -15.40 -49.76
CA PHE A 23 -1.08 -16.64 -49.45
C PHE A 23 0.40 -16.62 -49.88
N LEU A 24 0.68 -16.19 -51.11
CA LEU A 24 2.04 -16.04 -51.63
C LEU A 24 2.83 -14.99 -50.83
N ALA A 25 2.21 -13.88 -50.45
CA ALA A 25 2.81 -12.85 -49.60
C ALA A 25 3.07 -13.32 -48.16
N ALA A 26 2.38 -14.36 -47.69
CA ALA A 26 2.63 -14.95 -46.38
C ALA A 26 3.90 -15.81 -46.37
N ILE A 27 4.34 -16.37 -47.51
CA ILE A 27 5.52 -17.25 -47.58
C ILE A 27 6.79 -16.55 -47.07
N PRO A 28 7.17 -15.34 -47.55
CA PRO A 28 8.33 -14.62 -47.02
C PRO A 28 8.22 -14.32 -45.52
N ARG A 29 7.01 -14.00 -45.02
CA ARG A 29 6.77 -13.71 -43.60
C ARG A 29 6.94 -14.94 -42.73
N ILE A 30 6.45 -16.10 -43.18
CA ILE A 30 6.62 -17.39 -42.49
C ILE A 30 8.11 -17.76 -42.42
N ILE A 31 8.86 -17.56 -43.50
CA ILE A 31 10.31 -17.79 -43.50
C ILE A 31 10.99 -16.86 -42.47
N GLY A 32 10.64 -15.57 -42.47
CA GLY A 32 11.12 -14.61 -41.47
C GLY A 32 10.81 -15.04 -40.03
N PHE A 33 9.58 -15.44 -39.75
CA PHE A 33 9.15 -15.97 -38.45
C PHE A 33 9.98 -17.17 -38.00
N LEU A 34 10.18 -18.16 -38.88
CA LEU A 34 10.99 -19.34 -38.58
C LEU A 34 12.45 -18.98 -38.31
N LEU A 35 13.03 -18.09 -39.12
CA LEU A 35 14.40 -17.61 -38.91
C LEU A 35 14.56 -16.92 -37.54
N VAL A 36 13.63 -16.04 -37.17
CA VAL A 36 13.63 -15.37 -35.87
C VAL A 36 13.55 -16.38 -34.73
N ILE A 37 12.69 -17.40 -34.82
CA ILE A 37 12.59 -18.45 -33.79
C ILE A 37 13.90 -19.24 -33.67
N ILE A 38 14.49 -19.65 -34.80
CA ILE A 38 15.73 -20.44 -34.81
C ILE A 38 16.88 -19.64 -34.18
N ILE A 39 17.08 -18.40 -34.64
CA ILE A 39 18.14 -17.52 -34.13
C ILE A 39 17.87 -17.18 -32.66
N GLY A 40 16.64 -16.80 -32.32
CA GLY A 40 16.26 -16.42 -30.97
C GLY A 40 16.36 -17.57 -29.98
N TRP A 41 16.12 -18.82 -30.39
CA TRP A 41 16.34 -19.99 -29.52
C TRP A 41 17.81 -20.17 -29.15
N LEU A 42 18.72 -19.92 -30.10
CA LEU A 42 20.16 -19.95 -29.86
C LEU A 42 20.57 -18.84 -28.89
N ILE A 43 20.10 -17.61 -29.14
CA ILE A 43 20.37 -16.44 -28.28
C ILE A 43 19.83 -16.68 -26.86
N ALA A 44 18.58 -17.14 -26.72
CA ALA A 44 17.98 -17.41 -25.42
C ALA A 44 18.78 -18.45 -24.62
N SER A 45 19.28 -19.48 -25.29
CA SER A 45 20.10 -20.51 -24.67
C SER A 45 21.47 -20.00 -24.25
N ALA A 46 22.10 -19.13 -25.05
CA ALA A 46 23.38 -18.51 -24.72
C ALA A 46 23.24 -17.54 -23.53
N LEU A 47 22.23 -16.68 -23.56
CA LEU A 47 22.00 -15.69 -22.52
C LEU A 47 21.59 -16.34 -21.19
N ALA A 48 20.77 -17.39 -21.22
CA ALA A 48 20.44 -18.16 -20.02
C ALA A 48 21.67 -18.82 -19.37
N LYS A 49 22.59 -19.35 -20.18
CA LYS A 49 23.87 -19.87 -19.68
C LYS A 49 24.71 -18.77 -19.04
N ALA A 50 24.76 -17.59 -19.65
CA ALA A 50 25.47 -16.44 -19.09
C ALA A 50 24.88 -16.01 -17.73
N VAL A 51 23.55 -15.89 -17.64
CA VAL A 51 22.85 -15.57 -16.39
C VAL A 51 23.11 -16.63 -15.33
N GLY A 52 22.99 -17.91 -15.67
CA GLY A 52 23.31 -19.01 -14.75
C GLY A 52 24.76 -19.00 -14.27
N ALA A 53 25.71 -18.67 -15.14
CA ALA A 53 27.12 -18.54 -14.78
C ALA A 53 27.37 -17.37 -13.82
N ILE A 54 26.69 -16.23 -14.04
CA ILE A 54 26.77 -15.06 -13.15
C ILE A 54 26.17 -15.37 -11.78
N LEU A 55 24.99 -16.00 -11.74
CA LEU A 55 24.32 -16.36 -10.48
C LEU A 55 25.16 -17.32 -9.63
N ARG A 56 25.80 -18.30 -10.27
CA ARG A 56 26.73 -19.21 -9.57
C ARG A 56 27.99 -18.49 -9.06
N ARG A 57 28.46 -17.46 -9.78
CA ARG A 57 29.63 -16.66 -9.33
C ARG A 57 29.34 -15.82 -8.09
N VAL A 58 28.10 -15.38 -7.89
CA VAL A 58 27.70 -14.59 -6.71
C VAL A 58 27.25 -15.46 -5.54
N ASP A 59 27.46 -16.77 -5.59
CA ASP A 59 27.01 -17.76 -4.60
C ASP A 59 25.51 -17.64 -4.26
N PHE A 60 24.69 -17.43 -5.29
CA PHE A 60 23.23 -17.39 -5.13
C PHE A 60 22.69 -18.71 -4.54
N ASP A 61 23.32 -19.84 -4.84
CA ASP A 61 22.95 -21.14 -4.29
C ASP A 61 23.19 -21.22 -2.77
N GLY A 62 24.24 -20.54 -2.25
CA GLY A 62 24.46 -20.37 -0.81
C GLY A 62 23.38 -19.53 -0.13
N LEU A 63 23.00 -18.40 -0.74
CA LEU A 63 21.92 -17.53 -0.26
C LEU A 63 20.56 -18.25 -0.29
N ALA A 64 20.27 -18.97 -1.36
CA ALA A 64 19.04 -19.73 -1.55
C ALA A 64 18.85 -20.87 -0.54
N ARG A 65 19.96 -21.50 -0.10
CA ARG A 65 19.92 -22.49 0.98
C ARG A 65 19.58 -21.85 2.32
N ARG A 66 20.16 -20.69 2.62
CA ARG A 66 19.89 -19.95 3.87
C ARG A 66 18.46 -19.42 3.96
N SER A 67 17.84 -19.10 2.84
CA SER A 67 16.45 -18.62 2.78
C SER A 67 15.39 -19.73 2.71
N GLY A 68 15.79 -21.01 2.62
CA GLY A 68 14.87 -22.13 2.42
C GLY A 68 14.31 -22.25 0.99
N PHE A 69 14.77 -21.40 0.05
CA PHE A 69 14.36 -21.45 -1.35
C PHE A 69 14.83 -22.74 -2.04
N SER A 70 15.99 -23.28 -1.65
CA SER A 70 16.50 -24.54 -2.20
C SER A 70 15.53 -25.72 -1.94
N ASP A 71 14.89 -25.75 -0.77
CA ASP A 71 13.93 -26.80 -0.42
C ASP A 71 12.64 -26.69 -1.25
N PHE A 72 12.22 -25.47 -1.58
CA PHE A 72 11.09 -25.24 -2.48
C PHE A 72 11.38 -25.73 -3.91
N VAL A 73 12.57 -25.45 -4.44
CA VAL A 73 12.99 -25.90 -5.78
C VAL A 73 13.10 -27.43 -5.83
N HIS A 74 13.65 -28.08 -4.79
CA HIS A 74 13.70 -29.54 -4.75
C HIS A 74 12.32 -30.19 -4.64
N LYS A 75 11.40 -29.57 -3.89
CA LYS A 75 10.01 -30.05 -3.76
C LYS A 75 9.20 -29.97 -5.06
N THR A 76 9.60 -29.12 -6.01
CA THR A 76 8.95 -29.04 -7.34
C THR A 76 9.46 -30.10 -8.33
N GLY A 77 10.30 -31.05 -7.89
CA GLY A 77 10.78 -32.17 -8.72
C GLY A 77 11.89 -31.80 -9.70
N VAL A 78 12.45 -30.59 -9.57
CA VAL A 78 13.53 -30.10 -10.42
C VAL A 78 14.87 -30.49 -9.78
N HIS A 79 15.61 -31.40 -10.42
CA HIS A 79 16.96 -31.82 -10.00
C HIS A 79 18.05 -30.78 -10.29
N THR A 80 17.75 -29.49 -10.15
CA THR A 80 18.67 -28.39 -10.47
C THR A 80 18.84 -27.47 -9.27
N ASP A 81 20.04 -26.93 -9.08
CA ASP A 81 20.32 -25.89 -8.09
C ASP A 81 19.50 -24.62 -8.34
N ALA A 82 19.30 -23.80 -7.30
CA ALA A 82 18.49 -22.57 -7.34
C ALA A 82 18.90 -21.63 -8.50
N SER A 83 20.20 -21.47 -8.75
CA SER A 83 20.73 -20.68 -9.87
C SER A 83 20.31 -21.23 -11.24
N GLY A 84 20.23 -22.56 -11.37
CA GLY A 84 19.80 -23.20 -12.61
C GLY A 84 18.30 -23.13 -12.81
N PHE A 85 17.50 -23.15 -11.73
CA PHE A 85 16.07 -22.85 -11.80
C PHE A 85 15.83 -21.43 -12.35
N ILE A 86 16.49 -20.42 -11.77
CA ILE A 86 16.39 -19.03 -12.25
C ILE A 86 16.87 -18.91 -13.69
N ALA A 87 18.01 -19.51 -14.06
CA ALA A 87 18.47 -19.52 -15.44
C ALA A 87 17.47 -20.17 -16.40
N GLY A 88 16.76 -21.22 -15.96
CA GLY A 88 15.67 -21.86 -16.70
C GLY A 88 14.47 -20.93 -16.90
N VAL A 89 14.05 -20.22 -15.84
CA VAL A 89 13.00 -19.21 -15.91
C VAL A 89 13.40 -18.09 -16.86
N THR A 90 14.61 -17.56 -16.75
CA THR A 90 15.15 -16.53 -17.66
C THR A 90 15.20 -17.02 -19.10
N LYS A 91 15.60 -18.28 -19.35
CA LYS A 91 15.59 -18.88 -20.69
C LYS A 91 14.19 -18.86 -21.30
N TRP A 92 13.17 -19.25 -20.53
CA TRP A 92 11.78 -19.22 -20.96
C TRP A 92 11.28 -17.80 -21.19
N PHE A 93 11.65 -16.87 -20.31
CA PHE A 93 11.33 -15.44 -20.47
C PHE A 93 11.88 -14.87 -21.78
N ILE A 94 13.16 -15.12 -22.08
CA ILE A 94 13.77 -14.65 -23.34
C ILE A 94 13.11 -15.30 -24.56
N ARG A 95 12.73 -16.58 -24.48
CA ARG A 95 11.97 -17.24 -25.55
C ARG A 95 10.63 -16.56 -25.81
N LEU A 96 9.93 -16.10 -24.76
CA LEU A 96 8.71 -15.32 -24.94
C LEU A 96 8.99 -13.98 -25.65
N ILE A 97 10.08 -13.27 -25.31
CA ILE A 97 10.48 -12.05 -26.03
C ILE A 97 10.73 -12.34 -27.52
N VAL A 98 11.47 -13.41 -27.81
CA VAL A 98 11.72 -13.86 -29.19
C VAL A 98 10.40 -14.15 -29.90
N LEU A 99 9.45 -14.77 -29.21
CA LEU A 99 8.15 -15.12 -29.76
C LEU A 99 7.32 -13.88 -30.11
N VAL A 100 7.37 -12.83 -29.28
CA VAL A 100 6.76 -11.51 -29.58
C VAL A 100 7.30 -10.98 -30.91
N VAL A 101 8.63 -10.94 -31.07
CA VAL A 101 9.29 -10.44 -32.30
C VAL A 101 8.95 -11.33 -33.49
N ALA A 102 8.90 -12.65 -33.29
CA ALA A 102 8.55 -13.59 -34.35
C ALA A 102 7.14 -13.32 -34.87
N PHE A 103 6.14 -13.19 -33.97
CA PHE A 103 4.76 -12.91 -34.37
C PHE A 103 4.57 -11.54 -35.01
N ASP A 104 5.39 -10.55 -34.64
CA ASP A 104 5.42 -9.25 -35.29
C ASP A 104 5.89 -9.37 -36.75
N VAL A 105 7.00 -10.09 -36.97
CA VAL A 105 7.52 -10.40 -38.33
C VAL A 105 6.53 -11.24 -39.16
N LEU A 106 5.79 -12.14 -38.50
CA LEU A 106 4.74 -12.93 -39.16
C LEU A 106 3.56 -12.05 -39.63
N GLY A 107 3.41 -10.84 -39.07
CA GLY A 107 2.30 -9.93 -39.35
C GLY A 107 1.07 -10.20 -38.49
N LEU A 108 1.25 -10.73 -37.27
CA LEU A 108 0.18 -10.99 -36.30
C LEU A 108 0.32 -10.06 -35.06
N PRO A 109 0.13 -8.74 -35.22
CA PRO A 109 0.35 -7.77 -34.13
C PRO A 109 -0.59 -7.99 -32.94
N ALA A 110 -1.79 -8.53 -33.17
CA ALA A 110 -2.71 -8.88 -32.08
C ALA A 110 -2.12 -9.96 -31.16
N VAL A 111 -1.41 -10.95 -31.73
CA VAL A 111 -0.78 -12.03 -30.96
C VAL A 111 0.46 -11.52 -30.22
N SER A 112 1.28 -10.71 -30.89
CA SER A 112 2.47 -10.12 -30.27
C SER A 112 2.10 -9.17 -29.12
N ALA A 113 1.01 -8.39 -29.24
CA ALA A 113 0.50 -7.52 -28.18
C ALA A 113 0.09 -8.30 -26.92
N VAL A 114 -0.68 -9.39 -27.07
CA VAL A 114 -1.07 -10.25 -25.94
C VAL A 114 0.17 -10.87 -25.26
N LEU A 115 1.17 -11.29 -26.04
CA LEU A 115 2.42 -11.81 -25.49
C LEU A 115 3.24 -10.73 -24.77
N GLN A 116 3.21 -9.48 -25.24
CA GLN A 116 3.84 -8.35 -24.55
C GLN A 116 3.16 -8.06 -23.20
N GLU A 117 1.83 -8.04 -23.16
CA GLU A 117 1.08 -7.91 -21.91
C GLU A 117 1.43 -9.03 -20.93
N LEU A 118 1.48 -10.28 -21.40
CA LEU A 118 1.90 -11.42 -20.61
C LEU A 118 3.34 -11.26 -20.08
N LEU A 119 4.25 -10.71 -20.90
CA LEU A 119 5.63 -10.45 -20.52
C LEU A 119 5.75 -9.40 -19.41
N LEU A 120 4.92 -8.35 -19.47
CA LEU A 120 4.85 -7.31 -18.44
C LEU A 120 4.16 -7.79 -17.15
N TRP A 121 3.28 -8.79 -17.26
CA TRP A 121 2.63 -9.43 -16.12
C TRP A 121 3.57 -10.36 -15.33
N LEU A 122 4.55 -11.00 -15.99
CA LEU A 122 5.50 -11.92 -15.34
C LEU A 122 6.30 -11.31 -14.16
N PRO A 123 6.90 -10.10 -14.29
CA PRO A 123 7.55 -9.43 -13.17
C PRO A 123 6.61 -9.23 -11.97
N ASN A 124 5.36 -8.84 -12.23
CA ASN A 124 4.38 -8.63 -11.18
C ASN A 124 4.00 -9.95 -10.49
N LEU A 125 3.94 -11.06 -11.21
CA LEU A 125 3.78 -12.39 -10.63
C LEU A 125 4.91 -12.73 -9.65
N VAL A 126 6.16 -12.41 -9.99
CA VAL A 126 7.29 -12.61 -9.06
C VAL A 126 7.11 -11.75 -7.80
N VAL A 127 6.74 -10.48 -7.94
CA VAL A 127 6.48 -9.60 -6.79
C VAL A 127 5.33 -10.14 -5.93
N ALA A 128 4.25 -10.63 -6.54
CA ALA A 128 3.13 -11.25 -5.83
C ALA A 128 3.58 -12.45 -4.98
N LEU A 129 4.38 -13.35 -5.56
CA LEU A 129 4.94 -14.50 -4.83
C LEU A 129 5.84 -14.06 -3.67
N VAL A 130 6.70 -13.06 -3.89
CA VAL A 130 7.57 -12.52 -2.83
C VAL A 130 6.73 -11.93 -1.69
N VAL A 131 5.69 -11.17 -2.01
CA VAL A 131 4.75 -10.61 -1.02
C VAL A 131 4.08 -11.72 -0.21
N LEU A 132 3.64 -12.81 -0.84
CA LEU A 132 3.04 -13.94 -0.12
C LEU A 132 4.03 -14.63 0.82
N VAL A 133 5.28 -14.81 0.40
CA VAL A 133 6.34 -15.39 1.25
C VAL A 133 6.61 -14.49 2.46
N ILE A 134 6.81 -13.19 2.23
CA ILE A 134 7.03 -12.21 3.31
C ILE A 134 5.80 -12.16 4.22
N GLY A 135 4.60 -12.10 3.65
CA GLY A 135 3.33 -12.10 4.38
C GLY A 135 3.16 -13.34 5.26
N GLY A 136 3.50 -14.52 4.75
CA GLY A 136 3.48 -15.76 5.52
C GLY A 136 4.49 -15.76 6.67
N LEU A 137 5.70 -15.24 6.45
CA LEU A 137 6.70 -15.09 7.51
C LEU A 137 6.23 -14.14 8.61
N VAL A 138 5.69 -12.98 8.23
CA VAL A 138 5.12 -11.99 9.16
C VAL A 138 3.92 -12.58 9.90
N ALA A 139 3.04 -13.31 9.22
CA ALA A 139 1.89 -13.96 9.82
C ALA A 139 2.32 -14.99 10.88
N GLY A 140 3.35 -15.79 10.60
CA GLY A 140 3.91 -16.74 11.56
C GLY A 140 4.53 -16.06 12.78
N ALA A 141 5.35 -15.02 12.56
CA ALA A 141 5.99 -14.26 13.64
C ALA A 141 4.96 -13.59 14.57
N VAL A 142 3.96 -12.92 13.98
CA VAL A 142 2.89 -12.25 14.75
C VAL A 142 2.03 -13.28 15.47
N SER A 143 1.69 -14.41 14.85
CA SER A 143 0.94 -15.49 15.51
C SER A 143 1.66 -16.00 16.75
N GLY A 144 2.98 -16.23 16.65
CA GLY A 144 3.81 -16.64 17.78
C GLY A 144 3.84 -15.59 18.90
N LEU A 145 3.98 -14.32 18.54
CA LEU A 145 3.97 -13.22 19.51
C LEU A 145 2.63 -13.07 20.23
N VAL A 146 1.53 -13.11 19.48
CA VAL A 146 0.16 -13.03 20.04
C VAL A 146 -0.12 -14.21 20.96
N ARG A 147 0.26 -15.43 20.55
CA ARG A 147 0.10 -16.64 21.37
C ARG A 147 0.86 -16.53 22.69
N GLY A 148 2.11 -16.07 22.66
CA GLY A 148 2.93 -15.89 23.86
C GLY A 148 2.37 -14.83 24.80
N ALA A 149 2.01 -13.66 24.26
CA ALA A 149 1.47 -12.55 25.06
C ALA A 149 0.11 -12.89 25.71
N THR A 150 -0.75 -13.61 25.00
CA THR A 150 -2.10 -13.95 25.50
C THR A 150 -2.09 -15.12 26.47
N ALA A 151 -1.15 -16.07 26.31
CA ALA A 151 -0.94 -17.13 27.29
C ALA A 151 -0.42 -16.59 28.63
N GLU A 152 0.49 -15.61 28.60
CA GLU A 152 1.02 -14.98 29.82
C GLU A 152 -0.04 -14.15 30.55
N ALA A 153 -0.93 -13.50 29.81
CA ALA A 153 -1.98 -12.66 30.37
C ALA A 153 -3.23 -13.43 30.83
N ASP A 154 -3.22 -14.76 30.78
CA ASP A 154 -4.37 -15.65 31.06
C ASP A 154 -5.64 -15.26 30.27
N LEU A 155 -5.45 -14.76 29.05
CA LEU A 155 -6.53 -14.26 28.20
C LEU A 155 -7.13 -15.40 27.37
N GLY A 156 -8.14 -16.06 27.94
CA GLY A 156 -9.07 -16.92 27.21
C GLY A 156 -8.39 -18.02 26.39
N ASN A 157 -8.53 -17.97 25.04
CA ASN A 157 -7.97 -18.96 24.13
C ASN A 157 -6.84 -18.34 23.25
N PRO A 158 -5.56 -18.45 23.70
CA PRO A 158 -4.40 -17.92 22.99
C PRO A 158 -4.28 -18.39 21.54
N ASP A 159 -4.65 -19.65 21.26
CA ASP A 159 -4.55 -20.23 19.92
C ASP A 159 -5.53 -19.59 18.95
N LEU A 160 -6.74 -19.24 19.40
CA LEU A 160 -7.73 -18.57 18.56
C LEU A 160 -7.30 -17.15 18.22
N LEU A 161 -6.80 -16.40 19.21
CA LEU A 161 -6.31 -15.03 19.00
C LEU A 161 -5.11 -15.01 18.05
N ALA A 162 -4.18 -15.93 18.23
CA ALA A 162 -3.01 -16.10 17.37
C ALA A 162 -3.39 -16.50 15.93
N LYS A 163 -4.39 -17.38 15.76
CA LYS A 163 -4.92 -17.75 14.44
C LYS A 163 -5.63 -16.58 13.78
N LEU A 164 -6.42 -15.81 14.52
CA LEU A 164 -7.12 -14.64 13.99
C LEU A 164 -6.13 -13.59 13.48
N ALA A 165 -5.10 -13.28 14.27
CA ALA A 165 -4.05 -12.33 13.87
C ALA A 165 -3.32 -12.80 12.60
N SER A 166 -2.94 -14.07 12.54
CA SER A 166 -2.31 -14.68 11.35
C SER A 166 -3.23 -14.63 10.12
N ALA A 167 -4.51 -14.98 10.30
CA ALA A 167 -5.50 -14.96 9.22
C ALA A 167 -5.72 -13.55 8.67
N THR A 168 -5.72 -12.52 9.53
CA THR A 168 -5.78 -11.12 9.09
C THR A 168 -4.59 -10.77 8.21
N ILE A 169 -3.37 -11.08 8.64
CA ILE A 169 -2.15 -10.79 7.85
C ILE A 169 -2.18 -11.53 6.51
N TRP A 170 -2.60 -12.80 6.50
CA TRP A 170 -2.79 -13.55 5.27
C TRP A 170 -3.80 -12.93 4.33
N ALA A 171 -4.94 -12.45 4.84
CA ALA A 171 -5.93 -11.76 4.03
C ALA A 171 -5.30 -10.52 3.34
N PHE A 172 -4.58 -9.68 4.08
CA PHE A 172 -3.87 -8.55 3.51
C PHE A 172 -2.80 -8.96 2.49
N ALA A 173 -1.96 -9.96 2.81
CA ALA A 173 -0.92 -10.43 1.91
C ALA A 173 -1.49 -10.97 0.58
N ILE A 174 -2.58 -11.73 0.64
CA ILE A 174 -3.28 -12.25 -0.54
C ILE A 174 -3.82 -11.10 -1.37
N ILE A 175 -4.43 -10.09 -0.76
CA ILE A 175 -4.97 -8.94 -1.50
C ILE A 175 -3.86 -8.16 -2.18
N VAL A 176 -2.76 -7.89 -1.49
CA VAL A 176 -1.60 -7.23 -2.09
C VAL A 176 -1.08 -8.06 -3.26
N ALA A 177 -0.94 -9.37 -3.10
CA ALA A 177 -0.49 -10.27 -4.16
C ALA A 177 -1.44 -10.25 -5.38
N VAL A 178 -2.75 -10.35 -5.16
CA VAL A 178 -3.77 -10.26 -6.21
C VAL A 178 -3.74 -8.90 -6.91
N ASN A 179 -3.52 -7.82 -6.16
CA ASN A 179 -3.38 -6.47 -6.72
C ASN A 179 -2.15 -6.37 -7.64
N GLN A 180 -1.03 -7.00 -7.28
CA GLN A 180 0.14 -7.08 -8.17
C GLN A 180 -0.19 -7.84 -9.45
N LEU A 181 -0.97 -8.92 -9.39
CA LEU A 181 -1.38 -9.64 -10.59
C LEU A 181 -2.31 -8.82 -11.51
N GLY A 182 -2.88 -7.71 -11.06
CA GLY A 182 -3.79 -6.90 -11.87
C GLY A 182 -5.15 -7.55 -12.13
N ILE A 183 -5.46 -8.69 -11.50
CA ILE A 183 -6.68 -9.45 -11.76
C ILE A 183 -7.84 -8.83 -10.99
N ALA A 184 -8.75 -8.18 -11.72
CA ALA A 184 -9.98 -7.60 -11.16
C ALA A 184 -9.73 -6.73 -9.91
N THR A 185 -8.65 -5.95 -9.91
CA THR A 185 -8.18 -5.19 -8.74
C THR A 185 -9.26 -4.28 -8.16
N THR A 186 -10.03 -3.59 -9.01
CA THR A 186 -11.16 -2.77 -8.58
C THR A 186 -12.20 -3.58 -7.82
N LEU A 187 -12.59 -4.75 -8.34
CA LEU A 187 -13.58 -5.60 -7.68
C LEU A 187 -13.03 -6.13 -6.34
N VAL A 188 -11.81 -6.66 -6.33
CA VAL A 188 -11.16 -7.19 -5.13
C VAL A 188 -11.02 -6.11 -4.06
N ASN A 189 -10.51 -4.93 -4.42
CA ASN A 189 -10.33 -3.81 -3.48
C ASN A 189 -11.67 -3.29 -2.96
N THR A 190 -12.70 -3.22 -3.82
CA THR A 190 -14.05 -2.76 -3.44
C THR A 190 -14.68 -3.72 -2.45
N LEU A 191 -14.65 -5.03 -2.75
CA LEU A 191 -15.19 -6.05 -1.87
C LEU A 191 -14.44 -6.09 -0.54
N PHE A 192 -13.11 -6.02 -0.57
CA PHE A 192 -12.31 -5.99 0.64
C PHE A 192 -12.58 -4.75 1.50
N MET A 193 -12.56 -3.54 0.91
CA MET A 193 -12.88 -2.32 1.64
C MET A 193 -14.29 -2.39 2.22
N ALA A 194 -15.28 -2.85 1.47
CA ALA A 194 -16.64 -3.03 1.97
C ALA A 194 -16.70 -3.99 3.17
N THR A 195 -16.00 -5.14 3.09
CA THR A 195 -15.93 -6.10 4.20
C THR A 195 -15.23 -5.52 5.43
N VAL A 196 -14.07 -4.87 5.25
CA VAL A 196 -13.34 -4.24 6.35
C VAL A 196 -14.15 -3.12 6.98
N PHE A 197 -14.83 -2.29 6.18
CA PHE A 197 -15.75 -1.28 6.68
C PHE A 197 -16.90 -1.88 7.48
N ALA A 198 -17.53 -2.93 6.96
CA ALA A 198 -18.61 -3.61 7.66
C ALA A 198 -18.14 -4.19 9.01
N LEU A 199 -16.98 -4.84 9.04
CA LEU A 199 -16.38 -5.37 10.27
C LEU A 199 -16.01 -4.26 11.25
N ALA A 200 -15.39 -3.17 10.77
CA ALA A 200 -15.03 -2.03 11.59
C ALA A 200 -16.27 -1.37 12.21
N LEU A 201 -17.36 -1.22 11.43
CA LEU A 201 -18.64 -0.72 11.93
C LEU A 201 -19.27 -1.68 12.94
N ALA A 202 -19.28 -2.99 12.65
CA ALA A 202 -19.85 -3.99 13.55
C ALA A 202 -19.12 -4.00 14.91
N LEU A 203 -17.78 -4.04 14.89
CA LEU A 203 -16.98 -3.99 16.11
C LEU A 203 -17.13 -2.64 16.82
N GLY A 204 -17.07 -1.53 16.08
CA GLY A 204 -17.24 -0.19 16.63
C GLY A 204 -18.58 0.00 17.32
N LEU A 205 -19.67 -0.50 16.72
CA LEU A 205 -21.00 -0.47 17.32
C LEU A 205 -21.12 -1.44 18.51
N ALA A 206 -20.54 -2.63 18.42
CA ALA A 206 -20.54 -3.60 19.52
C ALA A 206 -19.84 -3.04 20.77
N PHE A 207 -18.65 -2.47 20.62
CA PHE A 207 -17.92 -1.83 21.71
C PHE A 207 -18.57 -0.51 22.16
N GLY A 208 -19.08 0.29 21.21
CA GLY A 208 -19.72 1.58 21.52
C GLY A 208 -21.01 1.43 22.31
N LEU A 209 -21.90 0.52 21.88
CA LEU A 209 -23.15 0.24 22.58
C LEU A 209 -22.90 -0.57 23.86
N GLY A 210 -21.98 -1.54 23.83
CA GLY A 210 -21.65 -2.37 24.99
C GLY A 210 -20.90 -1.62 26.10
N GLY A 211 -20.02 -0.69 25.75
CA GLY A 211 -19.22 0.10 26.69
C GLY A 211 -19.86 1.41 27.14
N ARG A 212 -21.07 1.72 26.66
CA ARG A 212 -21.76 3.00 26.91
C ARG A 212 -21.86 3.33 28.41
N GLU A 213 -22.22 2.33 29.22
CA GLU A 213 -22.44 2.53 30.66
C GLU A 213 -21.12 2.84 31.39
N THR A 214 -20.09 2.02 31.14
CA THR A 214 -18.74 2.23 31.71
C THR A 214 -18.14 3.57 31.30
N ALA A 215 -18.28 3.95 30.03
CA ALA A 215 -17.84 5.25 29.55
C ALA A 215 -18.58 6.39 30.25
N GLY A 216 -19.90 6.23 30.44
CA GLY A 216 -20.74 7.17 31.19
C GLY A 216 -20.28 7.36 32.63
N GLU A 217 -19.93 6.28 33.33
CA GLU A 217 -19.41 6.34 34.70
C GLU A 217 -18.05 7.05 34.78
N ILE A 218 -17.12 6.73 33.88
CA ILE A 218 -15.80 7.38 33.83
C ILE A 218 -15.95 8.90 33.68
N VAL A 219 -16.77 9.34 32.72
CA VAL A 219 -17.04 10.77 32.48
C VAL A 219 -17.72 11.41 33.69
N ARG A 220 -18.71 10.76 34.28
CA ARG A 220 -19.44 11.27 35.44
C ARG A 220 -18.52 11.41 36.67
N ASN A 221 -17.63 10.45 36.89
CA ASN A 221 -16.61 10.51 37.94
C ASN A 221 -15.59 11.62 37.71
N TRP A 222 -15.22 11.87 36.45
CA TRP A 222 -14.32 12.96 36.11
C TRP A 222 -14.97 14.32 36.31
N TYR A 223 -16.22 14.47 35.85
CA TYR A 223 -17.05 15.66 36.06
C TYR A 223 -17.23 15.97 37.56
N ASN A 224 -17.56 14.96 38.37
CA ASN A 224 -17.76 15.13 39.81
C ASN A 224 -16.45 15.54 40.52
N ARG A 225 -15.31 14.95 40.13
CA ARG A 225 -13.99 15.34 40.68
C ARG A 225 -13.61 16.78 40.32
N GLY A 226 -13.83 17.20 39.08
CA GLY A 226 -13.61 18.58 38.66
C GLY A 226 -14.49 19.57 39.43
N ARG A 227 -15.79 19.24 39.59
CA ARG A 227 -16.72 20.07 40.36
C ARG A 227 -16.37 20.14 41.85
N ALA A 228 -15.86 19.05 42.44
CA ALA A 228 -15.40 19.03 43.83
C ALA A 228 -14.06 19.76 44.05
N ALA A 229 -13.25 19.91 43.00
CA ALA A 229 -12.01 20.70 43.04
C ALA A 229 -12.28 22.22 42.91
N ALA A 230 -13.35 22.62 42.23
CA ALA A 230 -13.71 24.03 42.03
C ALA A 230 -13.81 24.87 43.33
N PRO A 231 -14.53 24.46 44.40
CA PRO A 231 -14.60 25.24 45.63
C PRO A 231 -13.27 25.25 46.40
N ARG A 232 -12.44 24.20 46.28
CA ARG A 232 -11.12 24.17 46.91
C ARG A 232 -10.16 25.15 46.24
N MET A 233 -10.23 25.26 44.92
CA MET A 233 -9.47 26.27 44.16
C MET A 233 -9.95 27.68 44.46
N ALA A 234 -11.26 27.91 44.59
CA ALA A 234 -11.80 29.21 44.99
C ALA A 234 -11.28 29.62 46.38
N ASN A 235 -11.39 28.74 47.37
CA ASN A 235 -10.92 29.02 48.74
C ASN A 235 -9.39 29.18 48.83
N ALA A 236 -8.63 28.38 48.05
CA ALA A 236 -7.17 28.51 48.00
C ALA A 236 -6.72 29.82 47.34
N MET A 237 -7.44 30.26 46.30
CA MET A 237 -7.19 31.53 45.63
C MET A 237 -7.52 32.70 46.55
N GLU A 238 -8.65 32.64 47.26
CA GLU A 238 -9.06 33.64 48.25
C GLU A 238 -8.03 33.78 49.38
N ALA A 239 -7.60 32.65 49.97
CA ALA A 239 -6.55 32.62 50.99
C ALA A 239 -5.20 33.15 50.47
N ALA A 240 -4.84 32.90 49.21
CA ALA A 240 -3.65 33.46 48.60
C ALA A 240 -3.76 34.98 48.40
N THR A 241 -4.93 35.52 48.01
CA THR A 241 -5.16 36.97 47.95
C THR A 241 -5.10 37.62 49.32
N ASP A 242 -5.62 36.98 50.36
CA ASP A 242 -5.58 37.51 51.72
C ASP A 242 -4.16 37.51 52.29
N GLN A 243 -3.37 36.46 52.02
CA GLN A 243 -1.95 36.44 52.35
C GLN A 243 -1.18 37.53 51.59
N ALA A 244 -1.47 37.73 50.30
CA ALA A 244 -0.87 38.81 49.51
C ALA A 244 -1.23 40.19 50.08
N ARG A 245 -2.49 40.42 50.45
CA ARG A 245 -2.96 41.66 51.09
C ARG A 245 -2.34 41.86 52.48
N ALA A 246 -2.16 40.80 53.26
CA ALA A 246 -1.52 40.86 54.57
C ALA A 246 -0.02 41.21 54.44
N GLN A 247 0.69 40.57 53.50
CA GLN A 247 2.07 40.92 53.18
C GLN A 247 2.21 42.34 52.64
N GLU A 248 1.25 42.83 51.86
CA GLU A 248 1.25 44.20 51.33
C GLU A 248 0.96 45.23 52.44
N ARG A 249 0.06 44.93 53.38
CA ARG A 249 -0.14 45.75 54.60
C ARG A 249 1.09 45.80 55.50
N GLU A 250 1.87 44.72 55.56
CA GLU A 250 3.09 44.66 56.35
C GLU A 250 4.26 45.38 55.65
N ARG A 251 4.27 45.40 54.31
CA ARG A 251 5.25 46.16 53.50
C ARG A 251 4.94 47.65 53.37
N VAL A 252 3.71 48.11 53.65
CA VAL A 252 3.33 49.53 53.59
C VAL A 252 3.35 50.13 55.01
N PRO A 253 4.45 50.79 55.45
CA PRO A 253 4.50 51.44 56.75
C PRO A 253 3.50 52.59 56.83
N ALA A 254 2.69 52.60 57.89
CA ALA A 254 1.65 53.58 58.19
C ALA A 254 2.17 55.01 58.49
N ASN A 255 3.39 55.37 58.09
CA ASN A 255 3.98 56.69 58.31
C ASN A 255 4.86 57.21 57.15
N GLN A 256 4.55 56.86 55.91
CA GLN A 256 5.04 57.65 54.78
C GLN A 256 3.91 58.54 54.29
N PRO A 257 4.08 59.88 54.31
CA PRO A 257 3.06 60.76 53.74
C PRO A 257 2.88 60.36 52.28
N ILE A 258 1.61 60.29 51.84
CA ILE A 258 1.27 60.19 50.43
C ILE A 258 1.99 61.35 49.75
N LYS A 259 3.13 61.10 49.10
CA LYS A 259 3.66 62.04 48.11
C LYS A 259 2.62 62.04 47.01
N ALA A 260 1.83 63.10 46.97
CA ALA A 260 1.03 63.43 45.80
C ALA A 260 1.95 63.25 44.58
N PRO A 261 1.45 62.68 43.48
CA PRO A 261 2.22 62.67 42.25
C PRO A 261 2.61 64.13 42.00
N ILE A 262 3.91 64.39 41.88
CA ILE A 262 4.36 65.65 41.32
C ILE A 262 3.83 65.61 39.90
N ILE A 263 2.71 66.29 39.68
CA ILE A 263 2.36 66.85 38.39
C ILE A 263 3.55 67.73 38.04
N ASP A 264 4.45 67.19 37.22
CA ASP A 264 5.45 67.98 36.55
C ASP A 264 4.69 68.92 35.62
N GLU A 265 4.63 70.18 36.02
CA GLU A 265 3.95 71.28 35.33
C GLU A 265 4.72 71.73 34.06
N THR A 266 5.59 70.88 33.51
CA THR A 266 6.37 71.19 32.30
C THR A 266 6.10 70.29 31.10
N GLU A 267 4.86 69.83 30.92
CA GLU A 267 4.41 69.34 29.60
C GLU A 267 2.92 69.60 29.29
N GLU A 268 2.38 70.75 29.69
CA GLU A 268 1.36 71.40 28.86
C GLU A 268 2.06 71.91 27.59
N THR A 269 2.17 71.07 26.55
CA THR A 269 1.95 71.41 25.13
C THR A 269 2.27 70.19 24.26
N ARG A 270 1.38 69.20 24.23
CA ARG A 270 1.05 68.48 22.98
C ARG A 270 -0.24 67.69 23.13
N ILE A 271 -1.31 68.46 23.07
CA ILE A 271 -2.63 68.01 22.67
C ILE A 271 -2.48 67.26 21.33
N GLY A 272 -2.96 66.02 21.30
CA GLY A 272 -2.98 65.15 20.12
C GLY A 272 -4.02 64.05 20.30
N ILE A 273 -5.26 64.45 20.60
CA ILE A 273 -6.40 63.54 20.66
C ILE A 273 -6.74 63.17 19.21
N GLU A 274 -6.35 61.97 18.76
CA GLU A 274 -6.86 61.40 17.52
C GLU A 274 -7.86 60.27 17.87
N PRO A 275 -9.15 60.41 17.49
CA PRO A 275 -10.15 59.41 17.82
C PRO A 275 -10.03 58.25 16.84
N ARG A 276 -9.48 57.13 17.29
CA ARG A 276 -9.52 55.88 16.50
C ARG A 276 -10.84 55.15 16.73
N ASP A 277 -11.83 55.56 15.95
CA ASP A 277 -12.88 54.66 15.49
C ASP A 277 -12.23 53.45 14.81
N ARG A 278 -12.64 52.24 15.19
CA ARG A 278 -12.88 51.22 14.19
C ARG A 278 -13.88 50.16 14.64
N ARG A 279 -15.13 50.41 14.25
CA ARG A 279 -16.01 49.40 13.67
C ARG A 279 -15.30 48.61 12.55
N GLY A 280 -15.54 47.30 12.50
CA GLY A 280 -15.66 46.52 11.26
C GLY A 280 -14.41 45.79 10.74
N ASP A 281 -14.48 44.46 10.72
CA ASP A 281 -14.38 43.60 9.52
C ASP A 281 -14.43 42.12 10.00
N LEU A 282 -15.49 41.35 9.77
CA LEU A 282 -15.85 40.68 8.50
C LEU A 282 -14.65 40.07 7.79
N ARG A 283 -14.43 38.76 7.97
CA ARG A 283 -14.41 37.74 6.91
C ARG A 283 -14.79 36.38 7.48
#